data_AF-A0A2J8AHI9-F1
#
_entry.id   AF-A0A2J8AHI9-F1
#
_cell.length_a   1.000
_cell.length_b   1.000
_cell.length_c   1.000
_cell.angle_alpha   90.00
_cell.angle_beta   90.00
_cell.angle_gamma   90.00
#
_symmetry.space_group_name_H-M   'P 1'
#
loop_
_entity.id
_entity.type
_entity.pdbx_description
1 polymer ?
#
loop_
_entity_poly.entity_id
_entity_poly.type
_entity_poly.pdbx_seq_one_letter_code
_entity_poly.pdbx_strand_id
1 'polypeptide(L)'
;MESEFDGCNAVLNTVPLEGAKLLHICSELAKYQGWQEWEPQLVAELVELMKGRTSVSGIGENRAGAAAYMAIAEDWDAYLQAHQAEVDPVFVEADPATGPGAPGALVAPKLPQGISANLVQPVPVGSSGCKWVLPGGMVGRSSADFFAGALLALNPGLVVRLHITNAAEVVYA
;
A
#
# COMPACT_ATOMS: atom_id res chain seq x y z
N MET A 1 -20.84 3.51 17.52
CA MET A 1 -20.72 3.95 16.12
C MET A 1 -19.59 3.11 15.56
N GLU A 2 -19.93 1.94 15.03
CA GLU A 2 -18.98 1.06 14.39
C GLU A 2 -18.46 1.83 13.18
N SER A 3 -17.18 2.20 13.17
CA SER A 3 -16.57 2.68 11.93
C SER A 3 -16.55 1.46 11.02
N GLU A 4 -17.54 1.37 10.14
CA GLU A 4 -17.40 0.63 8.89
C GLU A 4 -16.15 1.19 8.24
N PHE A 5 -15.05 0.50 8.44
CA PHE A 5 -13.94 0.53 7.51
C PHE A 5 -14.55 -0.02 6.23
N ASP A 6 -15.14 0.86 5.43
CA ASP A 6 -15.56 0.58 4.08
C ASP A 6 -14.26 0.23 3.36
N GLY A 7 -13.98 -1.07 3.27
CA GLY A 7 -12.64 -1.61 3.11
C GLY A 7 -11.94 -0.93 1.94
N CYS A 8 -10.66 -0.61 2.12
CA CYS A 8 -9.85 -0.04 1.04
C CYS A 8 -9.90 -0.99 -0.18
N ASN A 9 -10.71 -0.63 -1.19
CA ASN A 9 -10.94 -1.43 -2.39
C ASN A 9 -9.78 -1.33 -3.40
N ALA A 10 -8.60 -0.88 -2.97
CA ALA A 10 -7.46 -0.74 -3.87
C ALA A 10 -6.96 -2.12 -4.31
N VAL A 11 -6.82 -2.29 -5.61
CA VAL A 11 -6.20 -3.48 -6.19
C VAL A 11 -4.71 -3.19 -6.34
N LEU A 12 -3.86 -4.04 -5.75
CA LEU A 12 -2.40 -3.98 -5.93
C LEU A 12 -2.07 -3.81 -7.42
N ASN A 13 -1.35 -2.74 -7.72
CA ASN A 13 -0.88 -2.41 -9.03
C ASN A 13 0.64 -2.28 -9.00
N THR A 14 1.30 -3.32 -9.51
CA THR A 14 2.77 -3.42 -9.57
C THR A 14 3.36 -2.69 -10.77
N VAL A 15 2.53 -2.16 -11.68
CA VAL A 15 3.00 -1.29 -12.76
C VAL A 15 3.33 0.07 -12.14
N PRO A 16 4.60 0.52 -12.23
CA PRO A 16 4.98 1.82 -11.69
C PRO A 16 4.13 2.94 -12.28
N LEU A 17 3.68 3.88 -11.44
CA LEU A 17 2.98 5.06 -11.91
C LEU A 17 3.95 5.93 -12.71
N GLU A 18 3.56 6.33 -13.92
CA GLU A 18 4.31 7.30 -14.72
C GLU A 18 4.44 8.62 -13.94
N GLY A 19 5.66 8.98 -13.54
CA GLY A 19 5.92 10.21 -12.80
C GLY A 19 5.36 11.46 -13.50
N ALA A 20 5.32 11.50 -14.84
CA ALA A 20 4.73 12.61 -15.58
C ALA A 20 3.28 12.95 -15.16
N LYS A 21 2.48 11.96 -14.74
CA LYS A 21 1.11 12.15 -14.25
C LYS A 21 1.04 12.86 -12.90
N LEU A 22 2.12 12.80 -12.11
CA LEU A 22 2.22 13.42 -10.79
C LEU A 22 2.72 14.87 -10.85
N LEU A 23 3.30 15.30 -11.98
CA LEU A 23 4.01 16.57 -12.04
C LEU A 23 3.13 17.77 -11.68
N HIS A 24 1.96 17.90 -12.30
CA HIS A 24 1.08 19.04 -12.06
C HIS A 24 0.58 19.05 -10.61
N ILE A 25 -0.02 17.94 -10.18
CA ILE A 25 -0.66 17.85 -8.87
C ILE A 25 0.32 18.03 -7.71
N CYS A 26 1.49 17.40 -7.77
CA CYS A 26 2.48 17.54 -6.71
C CYS A 26 3.10 18.95 -6.71
N SER A 27 3.23 19.58 -7.87
CA SER A 27 3.72 20.97 -7.95
C SER A 27 2.72 21.99 -7.39
N GLU A 28 1.42 21.75 -7.55
CA GLU A 28 0.39 22.59 -6.92
C GLU A 28 0.36 22.38 -5.39
N LEU A 29 0.36 21.12 -4.94
CA LEU A 29 0.39 20.78 -3.51
C LEU A 29 1.66 21.28 -2.79
N ALA A 30 2.80 21.35 -3.48
CA ALA A 30 4.05 21.87 -2.93
C ALA A 30 4.03 23.40 -2.66
N LYS A 31 3.00 24.13 -3.10
CA LYS A 31 2.87 25.57 -2.82
C LYS A 31 2.33 25.88 -1.43
N TYR A 32 1.71 24.90 -0.78
CA TYR A 32 1.15 25.03 0.56
C TYR A 32 2.21 24.77 1.63
N GLN A 33 1.99 25.25 2.86
CA GLN A 33 2.96 25.05 3.95
C GLN A 33 2.95 23.64 4.55
N GLY A 34 1.88 22.88 4.29
CA GLY A 34 1.75 21.50 4.74
C GLY A 34 0.39 20.92 4.33
N TRP A 35 0.21 19.63 4.56
CA TRP A 35 -0.97 18.91 4.07
C TRP A 35 -2.31 19.43 4.60
N GLN A 36 -2.31 20.09 5.76
CA GLN A 36 -3.52 20.64 6.38
C GLN A 36 -4.15 21.77 5.54
N GLU A 37 -3.38 22.37 4.65
CA GLU A 37 -3.82 23.45 3.76
C GLU A 37 -4.12 22.97 2.34
N TRP A 38 -3.85 21.70 2.03
CA TRP A 38 -4.04 21.17 0.69
C TRP A 38 -5.50 21.23 0.24
N GLU A 39 -5.69 21.60 -1.03
CA GLU A 39 -7.01 21.63 -1.64
C GLU A 39 -7.61 20.22 -1.73
N PRO A 40 -8.82 19.98 -1.20
CA PRO A 40 -9.43 18.66 -1.18
C PRO A 40 -9.54 18.00 -2.56
N GLN A 41 -9.73 18.78 -3.62
CA GLN A 41 -9.79 18.28 -5.00
C GLN A 41 -8.46 17.68 -5.45
N LEU A 42 -7.35 18.41 -5.23
CA LEU A 42 -6.00 17.93 -5.54
C LEU A 42 -5.64 16.70 -4.67
N VAL A 43 -6.07 16.68 -3.42
CA VAL A 43 -5.85 15.50 -2.56
C VAL A 43 -6.60 14.28 -3.13
N ALA A 44 -7.87 14.43 -3.49
CA ALA A 44 -8.66 13.33 -4.04
C ALA A 44 -8.09 12.79 -5.37
N GLU A 45 -7.60 13.68 -6.23
CA GLU A 45 -6.92 13.27 -7.47
C GLU A 45 -5.61 12.52 -7.20
N LEU A 46 -4.80 12.97 -6.24
CA LEU A 46 -3.56 12.29 -5.85
C LEU A 46 -3.86 10.92 -5.24
N VAL A 47 -4.89 10.85 -4.39
CA VAL A 47 -5.39 9.60 -3.81
C VAL A 47 -5.71 8.57 -4.89
N GLU A 48 -6.48 8.96 -5.91
CA GLU A 48 -6.89 8.06 -6.97
C GLU A 48 -5.71 7.60 -7.84
N LEU A 49 -4.74 8.47 -8.11
CA LEU A 49 -3.52 8.10 -8.85
C LEU A 49 -2.66 7.09 -8.10
N MET A 50 -2.52 7.28 -6.77
CA MET A 50 -1.64 6.50 -5.90
C MET A 50 -2.28 5.20 -5.42
N LYS A 51 -3.60 5.09 -5.49
CA LYS A 51 -4.37 3.93 -5.01
C LYS A 51 -3.82 2.61 -5.54
N GLY A 52 -3.32 1.78 -4.63
CA GLY A 52 -2.79 0.45 -4.94
C GLY A 52 -1.42 0.45 -5.64
N ARG A 53 -0.82 1.61 -5.92
CA ARG A 53 0.51 1.73 -6.52
C ARG A 53 1.59 1.42 -5.50
N THR A 54 2.65 0.78 -5.95
CA THR A 54 3.82 0.43 -5.11
C THR A 54 5.09 1.15 -5.50
N SER A 55 5.08 1.84 -6.65
CA SER A 55 6.23 2.57 -7.16
C SER A 55 5.81 3.68 -8.13
N VAL A 56 6.69 4.68 -8.25
CA VAL A 56 6.62 5.73 -9.27
C VAL A 56 7.84 5.59 -10.17
N SER A 57 7.64 5.62 -11.48
CA SER A 57 8.75 5.66 -12.44
C SER A 57 9.40 7.03 -12.44
N GLY A 58 10.70 7.10 -12.21
CA GLY A 58 11.53 8.30 -12.34
C GLY A 58 12.37 8.34 -13.61
N ILE A 59 12.12 7.43 -14.56
CA ILE A 59 12.96 7.21 -15.74
C ILE A 59 12.55 8.16 -16.88
N GLY A 60 13.56 8.76 -17.54
CA GLY A 60 13.36 9.57 -18.74
C GLY A 60 12.46 10.77 -18.49
N GLU A 61 11.38 10.88 -19.27
CA GLU A 61 10.39 11.97 -19.18
C GLU A 61 9.63 12.00 -17.84
N ASN A 62 9.65 10.91 -17.07
CA ASN A 62 8.96 10.84 -15.78
C ASN A 62 9.74 11.49 -14.62
N ARG A 63 11.02 11.83 -14.84
CA ARG A 63 11.92 12.29 -13.77
C ARG A 63 11.42 13.54 -13.05
N ALA A 64 10.85 14.49 -13.79
CA ALA A 64 10.38 15.76 -13.22
C ALA A 64 9.20 15.53 -12.26
N GLY A 65 8.24 14.71 -12.66
CA GLY A 65 7.08 14.44 -11.79
C GLY A 65 7.41 13.51 -10.63
N ALA A 66 8.35 12.57 -10.79
CA ALA A 66 8.88 11.82 -9.66
C ALA A 66 9.61 12.72 -8.64
N ALA A 67 10.36 13.72 -9.12
CA ALA A 67 10.98 14.71 -8.24
C ALA A 67 9.94 15.60 -7.53
N ALA A 68 8.86 15.99 -8.22
CA ALA A 68 7.76 16.73 -7.61
C ALA A 68 7.05 15.91 -6.53
N TYR A 69 6.83 14.61 -6.77
CA TYR A 69 6.30 13.71 -5.75
C TYR A 69 7.21 13.61 -4.52
N MET A 70 8.53 13.45 -4.72
CA MET A 70 9.48 13.43 -3.61
C MET A 70 9.49 14.72 -2.79
N ALA A 71 9.19 15.87 -3.41
CA ALA A 71 9.15 17.15 -2.71
C ALA A 71 7.98 17.26 -1.70
N ILE A 72 6.91 16.48 -1.88
CA ILE A 72 5.75 16.47 -0.98
C ILE A 72 5.67 15.20 -0.13
N ALA A 73 6.67 14.31 -0.19
CA ALA A 73 6.58 12.97 0.38
C ALA A 73 6.35 12.97 1.90
N GLU A 74 6.98 13.89 2.63
CA GLU A 74 6.81 14.00 4.09
C GLU A 74 5.39 14.45 4.47
N ASP A 75 4.86 15.47 3.80
CA ASP A 75 3.48 15.94 3.98
C ASP A 75 2.46 14.88 3.57
N TRP A 76 2.74 14.16 2.49
CA TRP A 76 1.91 13.06 2.01
C TRP A 76 1.86 11.93 3.04
N ASP A 77 3.00 11.52 3.59
CA ASP A 77 3.06 10.53 4.66
C ASP A 77 2.28 10.99 5.90
N ALA A 78 2.38 12.26 6.27
CA ALA A 78 1.62 12.83 7.40
C ALA A 78 0.11 12.87 7.12
N TYR A 79 -0.31 13.24 5.91
CA TYR A 79 -1.70 13.18 5.46
C TYR A 79 -2.25 11.76 5.60
N LEU A 80 -1.52 10.77 5.09
CA LEU A 80 -1.92 9.36 5.15
C LEU A 80 -2.01 8.81 6.57
N GLN A 81 -1.13 9.24 7.47
CA GLN A 81 -1.20 8.88 8.89
C GLN A 81 -2.46 9.41 9.56
N ALA A 82 -2.95 10.58 9.14
CA ALA A 82 -4.22 11.15 9.59
C ALA A 82 -5.44 10.52 8.88
N HIS A 83 -5.27 10.01 7.66
CA HIS A 83 -6.34 9.50 6.78
C HIS A 83 -6.08 8.04 6.35
N GLN A 84 -5.85 7.15 7.32
CA GLN A 84 -5.29 5.79 7.17
C GLN A 84 -6.08 4.83 6.25
N ALA A 85 -7.25 5.21 5.76
CA ALA A 85 -8.17 4.34 5.02
C ALA A 85 -8.18 4.55 3.50
N GLU A 86 -7.72 5.70 2.98
CA GLU A 86 -8.08 6.10 1.60
C GLU A 86 -7.09 5.63 0.52
N VAL A 87 -5.83 5.35 0.88
CA VAL A 87 -4.73 5.34 -0.12
C VAL A 87 -3.65 4.29 0.07
N ASP A 88 -3.54 3.69 1.25
CA ASP A 88 -2.32 2.98 1.65
C ASP A 88 -2.53 1.54 2.12
N PRO A 89 -3.21 0.64 1.41
CA PRO A 89 -3.23 -0.74 1.87
C PRO A 89 -1.82 -1.34 1.88
N VAL A 90 -1.50 -2.06 2.94
CA VAL A 90 -0.31 -2.93 2.96
C VAL A 90 -0.75 -4.31 2.48
N PHE A 91 -0.15 -4.79 1.39
CA PHE A 91 -0.42 -6.13 0.89
C PHE A 91 0.61 -7.12 1.41
N VAL A 92 0.13 -8.22 2.01
CA VAL A 92 0.95 -9.39 2.33
C VAL A 92 0.63 -10.43 1.27
N GLU A 93 1.58 -10.78 0.41
CA GLU A 93 1.42 -11.86 -0.57
C GLU A 93 2.20 -13.09 -0.11
N ALA A 94 1.59 -14.26 -0.20
CA ALA A 94 2.26 -15.53 0.01
C ALA A 94 2.14 -16.41 -1.23
N ASP A 95 3.25 -17.07 -1.57
CA ASP A 95 3.31 -18.05 -2.66
C ASP A 95 3.31 -19.48 -2.09
N PRO A 96 2.15 -20.16 -2.03
CA PRO A 96 2.08 -21.49 -1.46
C PRO A 96 2.73 -22.55 -2.35
N ALA A 97 3.23 -22.24 -3.56
CA ALA A 97 4.10 -23.17 -4.29
C ALA A 97 5.46 -23.39 -3.60
N THR A 98 5.83 -22.51 -2.66
CA THR A 98 7.10 -22.58 -1.91
C THR A 98 6.97 -23.27 -0.54
N GLY A 99 5.74 -23.38 -0.01
CA GLY A 99 5.42 -24.06 1.25
C GLY A 99 4.56 -25.33 1.04
N PRO A 100 3.96 -25.92 2.11
CA PRO A 100 3.02 -27.03 1.99
C PRO A 100 1.82 -26.57 1.15
N GLY A 101 1.76 -27.03 -0.10
CA GLY A 101 1.07 -26.33 -1.17
C GLY A 101 -0.46 -26.35 -1.16
N ALA A 102 -0.97 -25.45 -2.01
CA ALA A 102 -2.35 -25.11 -2.34
C ALA A 102 -3.00 -23.97 -1.51
N PRO A 103 -3.68 -23.02 -2.16
CA PRO A 103 -4.48 -22.00 -1.47
C PRO A 103 -5.54 -22.68 -0.60
N GLY A 104 -5.58 -22.31 0.69
CA GLY A 104 -6.44 -22.93 1.71
C GLY A 104 -5.75 -23.94 2.64
N ALA A 105 -4.54 -24.42 2.29
CA ALA A 105 -3.70 -25.20 3.21
C ALA A 105 -2.89 -24.31 4.18
N LEU A 106 -2.79 -23.02 3.88
CA LEU A 106 -2.08 -22.04 4.71
C LEU A 106 -2.80 -21.87 6.05
N VAL A 107 -2.07 -22.09 7.14
CA VAL A 107 -2.56 -21.78 8.47
C VAL A 107 -2.42 -20.27 8.65
N ALA A 108 -3.55 -19.56 8.61
CA ALA A 108 -3.58 -18.13 8.86
C ALA A 108 -3.27 -17.83 10.34
N PRO A 109 -2.39 -16.86 10.64
CA PRO A 109 -2.09 -16.48 12.01
C PRO A 109 -3.26 -15.74 12.66
N LYS A 110 -3.26 -15.67 13.99
CA LYS A 110 -4.16 -14.76 14.70
C LYS A 110 -3.78 -13.32 14.38
N LEU A 111 -4.79 -12.49 14.15
CA LEU A 111 -4.60 -11.07 13.86
C LEU A 111 -4.14 -10.31 15.10
N PRO A 112 -3.30 -9.26 14.94
CA PRO A 112 -3.04 -8.28 15.98
C PRO A 112 -4.34 -7.68 16.53
N GLN A 113 -4.34 -7.33 17.82
CA GLN A 113 -5.46 -6.62 18.42
C GLN A 113 -5.70 -5.30 17.69
N GLY A 114 -6.95 -5.01 17.31
CA GLY A 114 -7.35 -3.80 16.60
C GLY A 114 -7.50 -3.95 15.08
N ILE A 115 -7.09 -5.08 14.49
CA ILE A 115 -7.34 -5.39 13.08
C ILE A 115 -8.62 -6.25 12.97
N SER A 116 -9.59 -5.79 12.18
CA SER A 116 -10.81 -6.57 11.91
C SER A 116 -10.52 -7.77 11.00
N ALA A 117 -11.11 -8.93 11.33
CA ALA A 117 -10.97 -10.15 10.54
C ALA A 117 -11.52 -10.01 9.10
N ASN A 118 -12.50 -9.13 8.90
CA ASN A 118 -13.07 -8.87 7.59
C ASN A 118 -12.11 -8.13 6.65
N LEU A 119 -11.13 -7.40 7.20
CA LEU A 119 -10.13 -6.67 6.41
C LEU A 119 -9.07 -7.61 5.85
N VAL A 120 -8.78 -8.71 6.55
CA VAL A 120 -7.65 -9.62 6.26
C VAL A 120 -8.18 -10.90 5.62
N GLN A 121 -9.14 -10.81 4.71
CA GLN A 121 -9.51 -11.97 3.90
C GLN A 121 -8.48 -12.17 2.76
N PRO A 122 -7.97 -13.40 2.56
CA PRO A 122 -7.05 -13.67 1.46
C PRO A 122 -7.77 -13.55 0.12
N VAL A 123 -7.22 -12.73 -0.76
CA VAL A 123 -7.55 -12.65 -2.17
C VAL A 123 -6.64 -13.62 -2.94
N PRO A 124 -7.18 -14.56 -3.74
CA PRO A 124 -6.37 -15.42 -4.59
C PRO A 124 -5.55 -14.61 -5.62
N VAL A 125 -4.28 -15.00 -5.83
CA VAL A 125 -3.37 -14.42 -6.82
C VAL A 125 -2.79 -15.53 -7.69
N GLY A 126 -3.12 -15.53 -8.98
CA GLY A 126 -2.69 -16.57 -9.90
C GLY A 126 -3.26 -17.96 -9.57
N SER A 127 -2.51 -19.03 -9.85
CA SER A 127 -2.97 -20.41 -9.68
C SER A 127 -2.81 -20.94 -8.26
N SER A 128 -2.01 -20.28 -7.41
CA SER A 128 -1.77 -20.73 -6.05
C SER A 128 -1.62 -19.60 -5.02
N GLY A 129 -1.17 -18.41 -5.40
CA GLY A 129 -0.91 -17.30 -4.48
C GLY A 129 -2.12 -16.84 -3.67
N CYS A 130 -1.85 -16.29 -2.49
CA CYS A 130 -2.85 -15.62 -1.65
C CYS A 130 -2.31 -14.25 -1.25
N LYS A 131 -3.19 -13.25 -1.20
CA LYS A 131 -2.84 -11.88 -0.82
C LYS A 131 -3.80 -11.37 0.23
N TRP A 132 -3.28 -10.89 1.33
CA TRP A 132 -4.03 -10.19 2.35
C TRP A 132 -3.88 -8.69 2.19
N VAL A 133 -4.96 -7.96 2.44
CA VAL A 133 -4.96 -6.50 2.46
C VAL A 133 -5.06 -6.07 3.92
N LEU A 134 -4.12 -5.26 4.39
CA LEU A 134 -4.19 -4.64 5.71
C LEU A 134 -4.42 -3.13 5.55
N PRO A 135 -4.94 -2.46 6.59
CA PRO A 135 -4.96 -1.00 6.64
C PRO A 135 -3.58 -0.40 6.37
N GLY A 136 -3.57 0.87 6.02
CA GLY A 136 -2.34 1.63 5.84
C GLY A 136 -1.75 2.24 7.08
N GLY A 137 -0.74 3.05 6.83
CA GLY A 137 0.01 3.79 7.83
C GLY A 137 0.88 2.89 8.70
N MET A 138 1.43 3.49 9.75
CA MET A 138 2.37 2.83 10.66
C MET A 138 1.77 1.62 11.37
N VAL A 139 0.48 1.69 11.75
CA VAL A 139 -0.26 0.61 12.40
C VAL A 139 -0.46 -0.56 11.44
N GLY A 140 -0.87 -0.26 10.21
CA GLY A 140 -1.01 -1.21 9.13
C GLY A 140 0.28 -1.95 8.79
N ARG A 141 1.37 -1.20 8.61
CA ARG A 141 2.71 -1.74 8.34
C ARG A 141 3.20 -2.64 9.48
N SER A 142 3.13 -2.17 10.72
CA SER A 142 3.50 -2.97 11.89
C SER A 142 2.67 -4.26 12.01
N SER A 143 1.38 -4.16 11.66
CA SER A 143 0.48 -5.32 11.63
C SER A 143 0.84 -6.28 10.51
N ALA A 144 1.24 -5.78 9.34
CA ALA A 144 1.66 -6.58 8.20
C ALA A 144 2.98 -7.31 8.48
N ASP A 145 3.96 -6.64 9.11
CA ASP A 145 5.22 -7.25 9.56
C ASP A 145 4.96 -8.40 10.55
N PHE A 146 4.12 -8.14 11.56
CA PHE A 146 3.72 -9.17 12.52
C PHE A 146 3.02 -10.34 11.82
N PHE A 147 2.05 -10.03 10.94
CA PHE A 147 1.27 -11.03 10.23
C PHE A 147 2.16 -11.89 9.32
N ALA A 148 3.07 -11.28 8.57
CA ALA A 148 4.03 -11.98 7.72
C ALA A 148 4.95 -12.90 8.54
N GLY A 149 5.51 -12.42 9.65
CA GLY A 149 6.34 -13.23 10.54
C GLY A 149 5.59 -14.42 11.13
N ALA A 150 4.35 -14.21 11.58
CA ALA A 150 3.50 -15.28 12.10
C ALA A 150 3.10 -16.29 11.01
N LEU A 151 2.84 -15.82 9.78
CA LEU A 151 2.52 -16.67 8.64
C LEU A 151 3.71 -17.57 8.27
N LEU A 152 4.93 -17.03 8.25
CA LEU A 152 6.18 -17.78 8.03
C LEU A 152 6.42 -18.82 9.12
N ALA A 153 6.15 -18.48 10.39
CA ALA A 153 6.34 -19.40 11.52
C ALA A 153 5.36 -20.60 11.46
N LEU A 154 4.12 -20.36 11.03
CA LEU A 154 3.09 -21.41 10.92
C LEU A 154 3.23 -22.24 9.64
N ASN A 155 3.88 -21.71 8.61
CA ASN A 155 4.01 -22.35 7.30
C ASN A 155 5.49 -22.38 6.87
N PRO A 156 6.32 -23.29 7.43
CA PRO A 156 7.75 -23.37 7.10
C PRO A 156 8.00 -23.54 5.59
N GLY A 157 8.97 -22.81 5.05
CA GLY A 157 9.34 -22.82 3.62
C GLY A 157 8.55 -21.84 2.75
N LEU A 158 7.49 -21.23 3.29
CA LEU A 158 6.70 -20.23 2.57
C LEU A 158 7.53 -18.98 2.26
N VAL A 159 7.39 -18.45 1.05
CA VAL A 159 7.86 -17.12 0.68
C VAL A 159 6.71 -16.13 0.86
N VAL A 160 6.97 -15.10 1.67
CA VAL A 160 6.04 -13.99 1.92
C VAL A 160 6.66 -12.69 1.41
N ARG A 161 5.87 -11.89 0.71
CA ARG A 161 6.25 -10.57 0.19
C ARG A 161 5.34 -9.51 0.81
N LEU A 162 5.94 -8.40 1.22
CA LEU A 162 5.22 -7.22 1.69
C LEU A 162 5.26 -6.16 0.61
N HIS A 163 4.09 -5.61 0.26
CA HIS A 163 3.98 -4.49 -0.65
C HIS A 163 3.30 -3.33 0.09
N ILE A 164 4.06 -2.25 0.26
CA ILE A 164 3.63 -1.03 0.93
C ILE A 164 3.30 0.00 -0.16
N THR A 165 2.15 0.67 -0.07
CA THR A 165 1.65 1.52 -1.17
C THR A 165 1.87 3.02 -0.96
N ASN A 166 2.04 3.49 0.28
CA ASN A 166 2.43 4.86 0.58
C ASN A 166 3.92 5.16 0.40
N ALA A 167 4.77 4.15 0.44
CA ALA A 167 6.18 4.27 0.11
C ALA A 167 6.38 3.87 -1.35
N ALA A 168 5.68 4.55 -2.27
CA ALA A 168 5.89 4.29 -3.69
C ALA A 168 7.36 4.55 -4.00
N GLU A 169 8.15 3.49 -4.14
CA GLU A 169 9.57 3.62 -4.40
C GLU A 169 9.73 4.32 -5.74
N VAL A 170 10.54 5.38 -5.75
CA VAL A 170 10.91 6.01 -7.01
C VAL A 170 11.98 5.16 -7.66
N VAL A 171 11.62 4.54 -8.78
CA VAL A 171 12.52 3.70 -9.56
C VAL A 171 13.30 4.59 -10.52
N TYR A 172 14.61 4.66 -10.31
CA TYR A 172 15.57 5.26 -11.24
C TYR A 172 16.34 4.14 -11.96
N ALA A 173 16.64 4.33 -13.24
CA ALA A 173 17.50 3.44 -14.05
C ALA A 173 18.55 4.28 -14.78
#